data_AF-A0A267MR87-F1
#
_entry.id   AF-A0A267MR87-F1
#
_cell.length_a   1.000
_cell.length_b   1.000
_cell.length_c   1.000
_cell.angle_alpha   90.00
_cell.angle_beta   90.00
_cell.angle_gamma   90.00
#
_symmetry.space_group_name_H-M   'P 1'
#
loop_
_entity.id
_entity.type
_entity.pdbx_description
1 polymer ?
#
loop_
_entity_poly.entity_id
_entity_poly.type
_entity_poly.pdbx_seq_one_letter_code
_entity_poly.pdbx_strand_id
1 'polypeptide(L)'
;MKEITPVIFAILAGIFTTLEASINAKLGRIVSPKIATLHSLITGVIIILIGNLLKGSLHQYAKIIHVKPQLLIGGVFGTFIIYFVTRTIPRLGVANTLTIIVASQIISGLLIDAFVTKQQELDWFKLIGIILLLCGTYFIMKK
;
A
#
# COMPACT_ATOMS: atom_id res chain seq x y z
N MET A 1 -6.46 17.16 -19.56
CA MET A 1 -6.82 17.48 -18.16
C MET A 1 -7.32 16.28 -17.36
N LYS A 2 -8.17 15.37 -17.91
CA LYS A 2 -8.66 14.18 -17.18
C LYS A 2 -7.55 13.19 -16.73
N GLU A 3 -6.45 13.12 -17.47
CA GLU A 3 -5.27 12.27 -17.16
C GLU A 3 -4.41 12.80 -15.99
N ILE A 4 -4.46 14.10 -15.69
CA ILE A 4 -3.55 14.72 -14.72
C ILE A 4 -3.97 14.39 -13.27
N THR A 5 -5.29 14.31 -13.02
CA THR A 5 -5.81 14.04 -11.67
C THR A 5 -5.38 12.68 -11.11
N PRO A 6 -5.47 11.56 -11.86
CA PRO A 6 -4.95 10.27 -11.41
C PRO A 6 -3.44 10.30 -11.11
N VAL A 7 -2.65 11.00 -11.93
CA VAL A 7 -1.20 11.14 -11.70
C VAL A 7 -0.93 11.88 -10.40
N ILE A 8 -1.65 12.97 -10.13
CA ILE A 8 -1.55 13.70 -8.86
C ILE A 8 -1.91 12.78 -7.68
N PHE A 9 -2.98 12.01 -7.78
CA PHE A 9 -3.35 11.07 -6.71
C PHE A 9 -2.32 9.96 -6.50
N ALA A 10 -1.70 9.44 -7.56
CA ALA A 10 -0.63 8.46 -7.45
C ALA A 10 0.61 9.04 -6.75
N ILE A 11 1.00 10.27 -7.09
CA ILE A 11 2.10 10.99 -6.43
C ILE A 11 1.77 11.20 -4.95
N LEU A 12 0.57 11.70 -4.64
CA LEU A 12 0.14 11.90 -3.26
C LEU A 12 0.10 10.59 -2.48
N ALA A 13 -0.38 9.50 -3.09
CA ALA A 13 -0.37 8.18 -2.46
C ALA A 13 1.05 7.75 -2.07
N GLY A 14 2.05 7.97 -2.94
CA GLY A 14 3.45 7.68 -2.62
C GLY A 14 4.01 8.53 -1.46
N ILE A 15 3.70 9.83 -1.46
CA ILE A 15 4.08 10.75 -0.37
C ILE A 15 3.45 10.32 0.95
N PHE A 16 2.12 10.11 0.96
CA PHE A 16 1.40 9.71 2.16
C PHE A 16 1.83 8.33 2.66
N THR A 17 2.12 7.38 1.77
CA THR A 17 2.68 6.06 2.16
C THR A 17 3.98 6.24 2.94
N THR A 18 4.86 7.14 2.49
CA THR A 18 6.14 7.41 3.17
C THR A 18 5.96 8.07 4.53
N LEU A 19 5.05 9.05 4.62
CA LEU A 19 4.73 9.75 5.86
C LEU A 19 4.09 8.80 6.88
N GLU A 20 3.07 8.06 6.46
CA GLU A 20 2.37 7.06 7.27
C GLU A 20 3.36 6.02 7.81
N ALA A 21 4.19 5.44 6.94
CA ALA A 21 5.21 4.46 7.31
C ALA A 21 6.17 5.01 8.38
N SER A 22 6.62 6.26 8.21
CA SER A 22 7.54 6.92 9.14
C SER A 22 6.90 7.22 10.50
N ILE A 23 5.67 7.74 10.50
CA ILE A 23 4.91 8.06 11.72
C ILE A 23 4.58 6.78 12.48
N ASN A 24 4.04 5.77 11.80
CA ASN A 24 3.67 4.51 12.40
C ASN A 24 4.88 3.77 12.97
N ALA A 25 6.03 3.79 12.28
CA ALA A 25 7.26 3.22 12.82
C ALA A 25 7.73 3.90 14.11
N LYS A 26 7.62 5.24 14.20
CA LYS A 26 7.93 5.98 15.44
C LYS A 26 6.97 5.62 16.55
N LEU A 27 5.66 5.63 16.29
CA LEU A 27 4.65 5.23 17.26
C LEU A 27 4.84 3.77 17.71
N GLY A 28 5.16 2.87 16.80
CA GLY A 28 5.38 1.45 17.06
C GLY A 28 6.59 1.17 17.96
N ARG A 29 7.57 2.07 18.04
CA ARG A 29 8.65 2.00 19.03
C ARG A 29 8.19 2.36 20.44
N ILE A 30 7.16 3.19 20.57
CA ILE A 30 6.62 3.67 21.85
C ILE A 30 5.60 2.66 22.41
N VAL A 31 4.65 2.19 21.59
CA VAL A 31 3.49 1.40 22.06
C VAL A 31 3.41 -0.04 21.53
N SER A 32 4.41 -0.49 20.76
CA SER A 32 4.46 -1.70 19.94
C SER A 32 3.87 -1.54 18.52
N PRO A 33 4.40 -2.27 17.51
CA PRO A 33 3.90 -2.22 16.14
C PRO A 33 2.43 -2.58 15.99
N LYS A 34 1.92 -3.55 16.76
CA LYS A 34 0.51 -3.97 16.68
C LYS A 34 -0.44 -2.85 17.12
N ILE A 35 -0.13 -2.17 18.22
CA ILE A 35 -0.94 -1.07 18.74
C ILE A 35 -0.85 0.15 17.82
N ALA A 36 0.33 0.46 17.27
CA ALA A 36 0.48 1.53 16.29
C ALA A 36 -0.36 1.26 15.02
N THR A 37 -0.36 0.02 14.50
CA THR A 37 -1.22 -0.38 13.38
C THR A 37 -2.70 -0.22 13.71
N LEU A 38 -3.14 -0.71 14.88
CA LEU A 38 -4.53 -0.56 15.31
C LEU A 38 -4.95 0.91 15.38
N HIS A 39 -4.11 1.76 15.98
CA HIS A 39 -4.38 3.19 16.08
C HIS A 39 -4.46 3.85 14.70
N SER A 40 -3.55 3.51 13.79
CA SER A 40 -3.56 4.03 12.41
C SER A 40 -4.84 3.66 11.67
N LEU A 41 -5.30 2.41 11.78
CA LEU A 41 -6.55 1.95 11.18
C LEU A 41 -7.78 2.66 11.76
N ILE A 42 -7.84 2.84 13.09
CA ILE A 42 -8.94 3.57 13.75
C ILE A 42 -8.98 5.02 13.24
N THR A 43 -7.85 5.70 13.18
CA THR A 43 -7.76 7.08 12.67
C THR A 43 -8.23 7.17 11.22
N GLY A 44 -7.81 6.23 10.36
CA GLY A 44 -8.28 6.14 8.98
C GLY A 44 -9.80 5.93 8.88
N VAL A 45 -10.37 5.05 9.69
CA VAL A 45 -11.82 4.81 9.77
C VAL A 45 -12.56 6.09 10.16
N ILE A 46 -12.09 6.82 11.18
CA ILE A 46 -12.74 8.06 11.65
C ILE A 46 -12.74 9.11 10.54
N ILE A 47 -11.61 9.35 9.88
CA ILE A 47 -11.48 10.36 8.81
C ILE A 47 -12.44 10.06 7.66
N ILE A 48 -12.47 8.81 7.20
CA ILE A 48 -13.33 8.41 6.08
C ILE A 48 -14.81 8.38 6.49
N LEU A 49 -15.13 7.97 7.72
CA LEU A 49 -16.51 7.98 8.22
C LEU A 49 -17.07 9.41 8.27
N ILE A 50 -16.32 10.36 8.83
CA ILE A 50 -16.73 11.78 8.86
C ILE A 50 -16.95 12.31 7.44
N GLY A 51 -16.02 12.03 6.52
CA GLY A 51 -16.16 12.43 5.12
C GLY A 51 -17.42 11.87 4.44
N ASN A 52 -17.78 10.62 4.72
CA ASN A 52 -18.99 9.99 4.17
C ASN A 52 -20.27 10.51 4.83
N LEU A 53 -20.25 10.81 6.13
CA LEU A 53 -21.37 11.44 6.83
C LEU A 53 -21.68 12.82 6.23
N LEU A 54 -20.66 13.66 6.05
CA LEU A 54 -20.81 15.00 5.49
C LEU A 54 -21.33 14.98 4.04
N LYS A 55 -21.00 13.95 3.27
CA LYS A 55 -21.46 13.77 1.88
C LYS A 55 -22.77 12.99 1.75
N GLY A 56 -23.31 12.46 2.84
CA GLY A 56 -24.53 11.62 2.82
C GLY A 56 -24.36 10.29 2.07
N SER A 57 -23.13 9.77 1.91
CA SER A 57 -22.83 8.60 1.08
C SER A 57 -22.97 7.26 1.80
N LEU A 58 -23.29 7.24 3.10
CA LEU A 58 -23.39 6.00 3.89
C LEU A 58 -24.44 5.01 3.38
N HIS A 59 -25.47 5.47 2.67
CA HIS A 59 -26.45 4.58 2.07
C HIS A 59 -25.82 3.54 1.12
N GLN A 60 -24.66 3.84 0.51
CA GLN A 60 -23.97 2.90 -0.37
C GLN A 60 -23.46 1.64 0.36
N TYR A 61 -23.28 1.69 1.69
CA TYR A 61 -22.85 0.54 2.49
C TYR A 61 -23.85 -0.62 2.45
N ALA A 62 -25.13 -0.34 2.19
CA ALA A 62 -26.16 -1.36 1.98
C ALA A 62 -25.85 -2.29 0.80
N LYS A 63 -24.95 -1.91 -0.13
CA LYS A 63 -24.53 -2.77 -1.23
C LYS A 63 -23.50 -3.83 -0.83
N ILE A 64 -22.78 -3.61 0.27
CA ILE A 64 -21.68 -4.51 0.71
C ILE A 64 -22.22 -5.89 1.09
N ILE A 65 -23.42 -5.99 1.65
CA ILE A 65 -24.04 -7.30 1.98
C ILE A 65 -24.31 -8.17 0.76
N HIS A 66 -24.29 -7.61 -0.45
CA HIS A 66 -24.55 -8.32 -1.70
C HIS A 66 -23.29 -8.58 -2.52
N VAL A 67 -22.10 -8.14 -2.08
CA VAL A 67 -20.86 -8.39 -2.82
C VAL A 67 -20.27 -9.76 -2.50
N LYS A 68 -19.44 -10.28 -3.40
CA LYS A 68 -18.71 -11.54 -3.16
C LYS A 68 -17.79 -11.39 -1.92
N PRO A 69 -17.76 -12.34 -0.98
CA PRO A 69 -16.95 -12.25 0.24
C PRO A 69 -15.45 -12.01 -0.01
N GLN A 70 -14.94 -12.47 -1.15
CA GLN A 70 -13.56 -12.23 -1.59
C GLN A 70 -13.22 -10.74 -1.77
N LEU A 71 -14.21 -9.86 -1.92
CA LEU A 71 -13.98 -8.42 -2.01
C LEU A 71 -13.84 -7.76 -0.62
N LEU A 72 -14.20 -8.47 0.45
CA LEU A 72 -14.20 -7.95 1.82
C LEU A 72 -12.86 -8.15 2.54
N ILE A 73 -11.97 -8.99 1.99
CA ILE A 73 -10.67 -9.30 2.60
C ILE A 73 -9.62 -8.19 2.40
N GLY A 74 -9.93 -7.14 1.62
CA GLY A 74 -9.00 -6.04 1.36
C GLY A 74 -8.45 -5.38 2.64
N GLY A 75 -9.29 -5.23 3.68
CA GLY A 75 -8.88 -4.69 4.97
C GLY A 75 -7.86 -5.56 5.72
N VAL A 76 -7.87 -6.88 5.49
CA VAL A 76 -6.89 -7.81 6.07
C VAL A 76 -5.50 -7.51 5.51
N PHE A 77 -5.38 -7.38 4.19
CA PHE A 77 -4.12 -7.03 3.54
C PHE A 77 -3.63 -5.64 3.95
N GLY A 78 -4.52 -4.64 4.00
CA GLY A 78 -4.18 -3.31 4.50
C GLY A 78 -3.58 -3.34 5.91
N THR A 79 -4.20 -4.10 6.82
CA THR A 79 -3.69 -4.28 8.19
C THR A 79 -2.28 -4.86 8.21
N PHE A 80 -2.02 -5.91 7.42
CA PHE A 80 -0.68 -6.52 7.36
C PHE A 80 0.37 -5.61 6.74
N ILE A 81 0.01 -4.82 5.71
CA ILE A 81 0.92 -3.85 5.10
C ILE A 81 1.42 -2.87 6.17
N ILE A 82 0.50 -2.23 6.90
CA ILE A 82 0.85 -1.25 7.94
C ILE A 82 1.69 -1.91 9.04
N TYR A 83 1.30 -3.11 9.49
CA TYR A 83 2.03 -3.84 10.53
C TYR A 83 3.45 -4.21 10.11
N PHE A 84 3.64 -4.80 8.92
CA PHE A 84 4.95 -5.21 8.44
C PHE A 84 5.87 -4.02 8.21
N VAL A 85 5.36 -2.93 7.63
CA VAL A 85 6.10 -1.67 7.48
C VAL A 85 6.57 -1.15 8.84
N THR A 86 5.64 -1.02 9.78
CA THR A 86 5.89 -0.52 11.15
C THR A 86 6.91 -1.38 11.88
N ARG A 87 6.85 -2.71 11.70
CA ARG A 87 7.78 -3.67 12.31
C ARG A 87 9.18 -3.62 11.69
N THR A 88 9.28 -3.31 10.40
CA THR A 88 10.51 -3.45 9.61
C THR A 88 11.37 -2.18 9.61
N ILE A 89 10.75 -1.00 9.52
CA ILE A 89 11.46 0.30 9.46
C ILE A 89 12.46 0.49 10.61
N PRO A 90 12.16 0.13 11.88
CA PRO A 90 13.12 0.24 12.96
C PRO A 90 14.44 -0.51 12.74
N ARG A 91 14.47 -1.53 11.88
CA ARG A 91 15.63 -2.38 11.57
C ARG A 91 16.33 -2.01 10.28
N LEU A 92 15.57 -1.74 9.21
CA LEU A 92 16.14 -1.48 7.89
C LEU A 92 16.24 0.01 7.54
N GLY A 93 15.58 0.89 8.32
CA GLY A 93 15.38 2.28 7.95
C GLY A 93 14.23 2.46 6.95
N VAL A 94 13.76 3.70 6.80
CA VAL A 94 12.60 4.03 5.95
C VAL A 94 12.92 3.76 4.47
N ALA A 95 14.04 4.29 3.97
CA ALA A 95 14.43 4.18 2.56
C ALA A 95 14.50 2.71 2.12
N ASN A 96 15.32 1.88 2.76
CA ASN A 96 15.48 0.47 2.38
C ASN A 96 14.16 -0.32 2.49
N THR A 97 13.35 -0.06 3.52
CA THR A 97 12.05 -0.74 3.66
C THR A 97 11.13 -0.41 2.49
N LEU A 98 11.02 0.88 2.13
CA LEU A 98 10.16 1.31 1.03
C LEU A 98 10.71 0.88 -0.34
N THR A 99 12.02 0.83 -0.54
CA THR A 99 12.62 0.29 -1.77
C THR A 99 12.20 -1.16 -2.00
N ILE A 100 12.31 -2.01 -0.98
CA ILE A 100 11.88 -3.42 -1.07
C ILE A 100 10.37 -3.51 -1.35
N ILE A 101 9.57 -2.71 -0.66
CA ILE A 101 8.11 -2.70 -0.82
C ILE A 101 7.74 -2.32 -2.25
N VAL A 102 8.24 -1.20 -2.75
CA VAL A 102 7.93 -0.73 -4.11
C VAL A 102 8.38 -1.76 -5.15
N ALA A 103 9.57 -2.35 -4.99
CA ALA A 103 10.04 -3.40 -5.88
C ALA A 103 9.08 -4.61 -5.89
N SER A 104 8.67 -5.07 -4.70
CA SER A 104 7.74 -6.19 -4.56
C SER A 104 6.34 -5.86 -5.09
N GLN A 105 5.88 -4.62 -4.95
CA GLN A 105 4.59 -4.14 -5.47
C GLN A 105 4.59 -4.12 -7.00
N ILE A 106 5.65 -3.63 -7.63
CA ILE A 106 5.79 -3.61 -9.10
C ILE A 106 5.78 -5.05 -9.65
N ILE A 107 6.58 -5.95 -9.06
CA ILE A 107 6.62 -7.36 -9.47
C ILE A 107 5.25 -8.01 -9.29
N SER A 108 4.61 -7.83 -8.14
CA SER A 108 3.28 -8.39 -7.87
C SER A 108 2.22 -7.84 -8.82
N GLY A 109 2.27 -6.55 -9.15
CA GLY A 109 1.38 -5.92 -10.12
C GLY A 109 1.50 -6.56 -11.50
N LEU A 110 2.73 -6.74 -12.00
CA LEU A 110 2.98 -7.40 -13.29
C LEU A 110 2.46 -8.85 -13.31
N LEU A 111 2.61 -9.58 -12.20
CA LEU A 111 2.10 -10.95 -12.08
C LEU A 111 0.56 -10.98 -12.05
N ILE A 112 -0.07 -10.04 -11.35
CA ILE A 112 -1.53 -9.89 -11.32
C ILE A 112 -2.05 -9.58 -12.72
N ASP A 113 -1.41 -8.66 -13.44
CA ASP A 113 -1.82 -8.26 -14.79
C ASP A 113 -1.72 -9.41 -15.80
N ALA A 114 -0.70 -10.25 -15.64
CA ALA A 114 -0.48 -11.38 -16.53
C ALA A 114 -1.36 -12.60 -16.22
N PHE A 115 -1.47 -12.97 -14.95
CA PHE A 115 -2.08 -14.24 -14.57
C PHE A 115 -3.51 -14.11 -14.05
N VAL A 116 -3.84 -12.99 -13.41
CA VAL A 116 -5.15 -12.79 -12.77
C VAL A 116 -6.10 -12.02 -13.68
N THR A 117 -5.70 -10.83 -14.13
CA THR A 117 -6.57 -9.98 -14.95
C THR A 117 -6.46 -10.33 -16.44
N LYS A 118 -5.35 -10.98 -16.85
CA LYS A 118 -5.02 -11.29 -18.25
C LYS A 118 -5.05 -10.06 -19.16
N GLN A 119 -4.76 -8.88 -18.59
CA GLN A 119 -4.75 -7.62 -19.34
C GLN A 119 -3.44 -7.43 -20.11
N GLN A 120 -2.36 -8.11 -19.72
CA GLN A 120 -1.08 -7.97 -20.40
C GLN A 120 -0.19 -9.20 -20.23
N GLU A 121 0.41 -9.69 -21.30
CA GLU A 121 1.35 -10.82 -21.22
C GLU A 121 2.68 -10.42 -20.55
N LEU A 122 3.38 -11.40 -19.99
CA LEU A 122 4.76 -11.24 -19.52
C LEU A 122 5.72 -11.46 -20.70
N ASP A 123 6.10 -10.36 -21.35
CA ASP A 123 7.12 -10.38 -22.38
C ASP A 123 8.55 -10.33 -21.80
N TRP A 124 9.53 -10.51 -22.68
CA TRP A 124 10.96 -10.48 -22.33
C TRP A 124 11.42 -9.11 -21.80
N PHE A 125 10.79 -8.00 -22.22
CA PHE A 125 11.17 -6.67 -21.75
C PHE A 125 10.75 -6.45 -20.30
N LYS A 126 9.58 -6.93 -19.90
CA LYS A 126 9.14 -6.91 -18.49
C LYS A 126 10.06 -7.75 -17.61
N LEU A 127 10.50 -8.92 -18.08
CA LEU A 127 11.45 -9.75 -17.34
C LEU A 127 12.79 -9.03 -17.14
N ILE A 128 13.32 -8.38 -18.18
CA ILE A 128 14.52 -7.53 -18.07
C ILE A 128 14.28 -6.39 -17.09
N GLY A 129 13.12 -5.73 -17.15
CA GLY A 129 12.74 -4.66 -16.22
C GLY A 129 12.73 -5.13 -14.76
N ILE A 130 12.19 -6.32 -14.48
CA ILE A 130 12.22 -6.93 -13.14
C ILE A 130 13.66 -7.17 -12.69
N ILE A 131 14.53 -7.71 -13.56
CA ILE A 131 15.94 -7.94 -13.23
C ILE A 131 16.64 -6.61 -12.89
N LEU A 132 16.44 -5.59 -13.73
CA LEU A 132 17.01 -4.26 -13.49
C LEU A 132 16.49 -3.62 -12.20
N LEU A 133 15.21 -3.77 -11.89
CA LEU A 133 14.58 -3.31 -10.66
C LEU A 133 15.19 -4.00 -9.42
N LEU A 134 15.41 -5.31 -9.49
CA LEU A 134 16.04 -6.08 -8.41
C LEU A 134 17.51 -5.68 -8.22
N CYS A 135 18.25 -5.50 -9.31
CA CYS A 135 19.63 -4.98 -9.28
C CYS A 135 19.67 -3.58 -8.65
N GLY A 136 18.80 -2.67 -9.10
CA GLY A 136 18.71 -1.32 -8.56
C GLY A 136 18.35 -1.32 -7.06
N THR A 137 17.40 -2.16 -6.66
CA THR A 137 17.02 -2.36 -5.26
C THR A 137 18.21 -2.83 -4.42
N TYR A 138 18.97 -3.81 -4.92
CA TYR A 138 20.18 -4.29 -4.25
C TYR A 138 21.22 -3.18 -4.07
N PHE A 139 21.48 -2.37 -5.11
CA PHE A 139 22.44 -1.26 -5.02
C PHE A 139 21.99 -0.18 -4.05
N ILE A 140 20.69 0.18 -4.02
CA ILE A 140 20.15 1.15 -3.06
C ILE A 140 20.32 0.67 -1.62
N MET A 141 20.13 -0.64 -1.38
CA MET A 141 20.23 -1.23 -0.05
C MET A 141 21.67 -1.50 0.42
N LYS A 142 22.64 -1.46 -0.50
CA LYS A 142 24.04 -1.74 -0.19
C LYS A 142 24.59 -0.60 0.68
N LYS A 143 25.11 -0.96 1.86
CA LYS A 143 25.77 -0.03 2.78
C LYS A 143 27.06 0.52 2.20
#